data_AF-E0S948-F1
#
_entry.id   AF-E0S948-F1
#
_cell.length_a   1.000
_cell.length_b   1.000
_cell.length_c   1.000
_cell.angle_alpha   90.00
_cell.angle_beta   90.00
_cell.angle_gamma   90.00
#
_symmetry.space_group_name_H-M   'P 1'
#
loop_
_entity.id
_entity.type
_entity.pdbx_description
1 polymer ?
#
loop_
_entity_poly.entity_id
_entity_poly.type
_entity_poly.pdbx_seq_one_letter_code
_entity_poly.pdbx_strand_id
1 'polypeptide(L)'
;MSSYLEKVEKIIGDFEGEDKEMLIKYYIEKSKSILLDEREVKRSKFDLLSDLCAVGGEGTDNIMNDVLDHKILQIRALILDLVDDDYTSDRKVIGRPEKWIKQITRDAEETFNFDDEFGKEVFSIYNRKLLSEFCKIFISENRKFGASGNQLLLNFCYYERFVRSKMEFNFQGFFNKITSFFKGHCYKSKEELERILDKR
;
A
#
# COMPACT_ATOMS: atom_id res chain seq x y z
N MET A 1 4.25 -22.41 4.34
CA MET A 1 5.20 -22.80 3.28
C MET A 1 4.38 -23.33 2.12
N SER A 2 4.58 -22.81 0.91
CA SER A 2 3.79 -23.20 -0.27
C SER A 2 4.24 -24.59 -0.77
N SER A 3 3.29 -25.45 -1.17
CA SER A 3 3.60 -26.73 -1.84
C SER A 3 4.44 -26.54 -3.12
N TYR A 4 4.41 -25.34 -3.70
CA TYR A 4 5.23 -24.99 -4.85
C TYR A 4 6.68 -24.73 -4.46
N LEU A 5 6.92 -23.97 -3.38
CA LEU A 5 8.26 -23.70 -2.85
C LEU A 5 9.00 -25.00 -2.52
N GLU A 6 8.35 -25.94 -1.83
CA GLU A 6 8.95 -27.24 -1.49
C GLU A 6 9.42 -28.02 -2.73
N LYS A 7 8.67 -27.92 -3.84
CA LYS A 7 9.07 -28.55 -5.12
C LYS A 7 10.24 -27.83 -5.76
N VAL A 8 10.25 -26.50 -5.73
CA VAL A 8 11.34 -25.69 -6.27
C VAL A 8 12.62 -25.93 -5.50
N GLU A 9 12.57 -25.88 -4.17
CA GLU A 9 13.72 -26.16 -3.29
C GLU A 9 14.25 -27.58 -3.49
N LYS A 10 13.37 -28.56 -3.65
CA LYS A 10 13.79 -29.93 -3.96
C LYS A 10 14.53 -30.02 -5.30
N ILE A 11 13.97 -29.43 -6.37
CA ILE A 11 14.62 -29.43 -7.69
C ILE A 11 15.99 -28.75 -7.62
N ILE A 12 16.08 -27.58 -6.96
CA ILE A 12 17.35 -26.85 -6.81
C ILE A 12 18.34 -27.65 -5.94
N GLY A 13 17.84 -28.37 -4.93
CA GLY A 13 18.63 -29.19 -4.02
C GLY A 13 19.26 -30.43 -4.66
N ASP A 14 18.72 -30.90 -5.79
CA ASP A 14 19.27 -32.04 -6.55
C ASP A 14 20.53 -31.69 -7.37
N PHE A 15 20.95 -30.42 -7.40
CA PHE A 15 22.13 -29.92 -8.14
C PHE A 15 23.16 -29.27 -7.22
N GLU A 16 24.43 -29.24 -7.66
CA GLU A 16 25.55 -28.64 -6.94
C GLU A 16 26.36 -27.69 -7.83
N GLY A 17 27.15 -26.79 -7.22
CA GLY A 17 28.06 -25.88 -7.93
C GLY A 17 27.35 -24.95 -8.92
N GLU A 18 27.94 -24.81 -10.11
CA GLU A 18 27.47 -23.89 -11.16
C GLU A 18 26.04 -24.19 -11.64
N ASP A 19 25.64 -25.46 -11.71
CA ASP A 19 24.30 -25.85 -12.15
C ASP A 19 23.23 -25.34 -11.17
N LYS A 20 23.51 -25.44 -9.86
CA LYS A 20 22.63 -24.91 -8.82
C LYS A 20 22.50 -23.38 -8.93
N GLU A 21 23.62 -22.69 -9.13
CA GLU A 21 23.62 -21.23 -9.31
C GLU A 21 22.84 -20.79 -10.56
N MET A 22 22.99 -21.52 -11.67
CA MET A 22 22.22 -21.28 -12.89
C MET A 22 20.72 -21.45 -12.67
N LEU A 23 20.30 -22.50 -11.94
CA LEU A 23 18.89 -22.75 -11.63
C LEU A 23 18.29 -21.65 -10.75
N ILE A 24 19.00 -21.22 -9.71
CA ILE A 24 18.58 -20.10 -8.85
C ILE A 24 18.42 -18.83 -9.68
N LYS A 25 19.43 -18.50 -10.51
CA LYS A 25 19.37 -17.32 -11.38
C LYS A 25 18.18 -17.37 -12.34
N TYR A 26 17.95 -18.51 -12.97
CA TYR A 26 16.81 -18.70 -13.87
C TYR A 26 15.47 -18.54 -13.14
N TYR A 27 15.34 -19.10 -11.93
CA TYR A 27 14.15 -18.95 -11.10
C TYR A 27 13.89 -17.48 -10.73
N ILE A 28 14.93 -16.73 -10.36
CA ILE A 28 14.84 -15.31 -10.05
C ILE A 28 14.39 -14.52 -11.29
N GLU A 29 15.02 -14.72 -12.45
CA GLU A 29 14.67 -14.02 -13.69
C GLU A 29 13.22 -14.29 -14.12
N LYS A 30 12.79 -15.55 -14.05
CA LYS A 30 11.40 -15.92 -14.39
C LYS A 30 10.40 -15.34 -13.41
N SER A 31 10.68 -15.43 -12.10
CA SER A 31 9.81 -14.86 -11.08
C SER A 31 9.69 -13.34 -11.26
N LYS A 32 10.81 -12.65 -11.49
CA LYS A 32 10.82 -11.21 -11.77
C LYS A 32 9.94 -10.83 -12.96
N SER A 33 9.99 -11.61 -14.06
CA SER A 33 9.17 -11.34 -15.25
C SER A 33 7.66 -11.43 -14.98
N ILE A 34 7.23 -12.33 -14.08
CA ILE A 34 5.83 -12.49 -13.68
C ILE A 34 5.42 -11.42 -12.67
N LEU A 35 6.29 -11.15 -11.70
CA LEU A 35 6.05 -10.15 -10.66
C LEU A 35 5.86 -8.74 -11.25
N LEU A 36 6.65 -8.41 -12.27
CA LEU A 36 6.69 -7.08 -12.89
C LEU A 36 5.95 -7.00 -14.24
N ASP A 37 5.13 -8.00 -14.59
CA ASP A 37 4.24 -7.88 -15.75
C ASP A 37 3.15 -6.81 -15.53
N GLU A 38 2.43 -6.44 -16.59
CA GLU A 38 1.38 -5.41 -16.57
C GLU A 38 0.13 -5.78 -15.75
N ARG A 39 0.04 -7.02 -15.25
CA ARG A 39 -1.15 -7.47 -14.51
C ARG A 39 -1.20 -6.87 -13.12
N GLU A 40 -2.42 -6.78 -12.62
CA GLU A 40 -2.70 -6.27 -11.27
C GLU A 40 -1.89 -7.02 -10.21
N VAL A 41 -1.31 -6.28 -9.27
CA VAL A 41 -0.52 -6.85 -8.18
C VAL A 41 -1.49 -7.33 -7.08
N LYS A 42 -1.77 -8.63 -7.08
CA LYS A 42 -2.64 -9.34 -6.12
C LYS A 42 -1.84 -10.32 -5.26
N ARG A 43 -2.53 -10.97 -4.31
CA ARG A 43 -1.97 -11.96 -3.38
C ARG A 43 -1.03 -12.98 -4.03
N SER A 44 -1.41 -13.53 -5.19
CA SER A 44 -0.58 -14.51 -5.90
C SER A 44 0.81 -14.00 -6.29
N LYS A 45 0.98 -12.69 -6.55
CA LYS A 45 2.31 -12.10 -6.78
C LYS A 45 3.10 -11.97 -5.47
N PHE A 46 2.44 -11.69 -4.35
CA PHE A 46 3.11 -11.68 -3.04
C PHE A 46 3.48 -13.07 -2.54
N ASP A 47 2.67 -14.08 -2.85
CA ASP A 47 3.02 -15.49 -2.58
C ASP A 47 4.29 -15.87 -3.35
N LEU A 48 4.36 -15.54 -4.64
CA LEU A 48 5.58 -15.76 -5.45
C LEU A 48 6.78 -14.95 -4.93
N LEU A 49 6.56 -13.72 -4.47
CA LEU A 49 7.62 -12.90 -3.87
C LEU A 49 8.14 -13.52 -2.55
N SER A 50 7.25 -14.07 -1.72
CA SER A 50 7.62 -14.77 -0.50
C SER A 50 8.46 -16.01 -0.80
N ASP A 51 8.03 -16.82 -1.78
CA ASP A 51 8.77 -18.00 -2.24
C ASP A 51 10.16 -17.59 -2.79
N LEU A 52 10.24 -16.48 -3.52
CA LEU A 52 11.50 -15.94 -4.04
C LEU A 52 12.45 -15.48 -2.92
N CYS A 53 11.94 -14.79 -1.90
CA CYS A 53 12.73 -14.38 -0.74
C CYS A 53 13.24 -15.58 0.07
N ALA A 54 12.46 -16.66 0.15
CA ALA A 54 12.86 -17.89 0.85
C ALA A 54 14.00 -18.63 0.15
N VAL A 55 13.98 -18.72 -1.19
CA VAL A 55 15.07 -19.32 -1.99
C VAL A 55 16.37 -18.51 -1.87
N GLY A 56 16.25 -17.19 -1.68
CA GLY A 56 17.38 -16.29 -1.55
C GLY A 56 18.07 -15.94 -2.87
N GLY A 57 18.91 -14.91 -2.85
CA GLY A 57 19.64 -14.41 -4.00
C GLY A 57 19.91 -12.91 -3.92
N GLU A 58 20.95 -12.45 -4.62
CA GLU A 58 21.22 -11.02 -4.72
C GLU A 58 20.08 -10.29 -5.46
N GLY A 59 19.64 -9.16 -4.89
CA GLY A 59 18.66 -8.27 -5.54
C GLY A 59 17.19 -8.55 -5.22
N THR A 60 16.88 -9.52 -4.35
CA THR A 60 15.48 -9.82 -3.97
C THR A 60 14.77 -8.64 -3.30
N ASP A 61 15.49 -7.87 -2.48
CA ASP A 61 14.97 -6.63 -1.87
C ASP A 61 14.59 -5.56 -2.91
N ASN A 62 15.32 -5.49 -4.03
CA ASN A 62 15.01 -4.58 -5.12
C ASN A 62 13.71 -5.03 -5.83
N ILE A 63 13.54 -6.34 -6.04
CA ILE A 63 12.32 -6.90 -6.65
C ILE A 63 11.10 -6.61 -5.76
N MET A 64 11.21 -6.78 -4.45
CA MET A 64 10.13 -6.43 -3.52
C MET A 64 9.74 -4.95 -3.66
N ASN A 65 10.73 -4.06 -3.69
CA ASN A 65 10.47 -2.63 -3.86
C ASN A 65 9.80 -2.32 -5.21
N ASP A 66 10.26 -2.93 -6.30
CA ASP A 66 9.69 -2.74 -7.64
C ASP A 66 8.23 -3.22 -7.70
N VAL A 67 7.91 -4.37 -7.09
CA VAL A 67 6.52 -4.90 -7.01
C VAL A 67 5.63 -3.94 -6.23
N LEU A 68 6.12 -3.43 -5.10
CA LEU A 68 5.38 -2.47 -4.30
C LEU A 68 5.18 -1.14 -5.04
N ASP A 69 6.19 -0.66 -5.75
CA ASP A 69 6.07 0.56 -6.56
C ASP A 69 5.06 0.37 -7.70
N HIS A 70 5.02 -0.80 -8.33
CA HIS A 70 3.99 -1.12 -9.31
C HIS A 70 2.58 -1.13 -8.68
N LYS A 71 2.42 -1.73 -7.48
CA LYS A 71 1.14 -1.67 -6.75
C LYS A 71 0.72 -0.22 -6.46
N ILE A 72 1.66 0.63 -6.04
CA ILE A 72 1.39 2.04 -5.77
C ILE A 72 0.96 2.80 -7.03
N LEU A 73 1.55 2.50 -8.19
CA LEU A 73 1.10 3.08 -9.47
C LEU A 73 -0.35 2.68 -9.81
N GLN A 74 -0.73 1.42 -9.57
CA GLN A 74 -2.10 0.94 -9.77
C GLN A 74 -3.08 1.65 -8.82
N ILE A 75 -2.69 1.88 -7.57
CA ILE A 75 -3.49 2.63 -6.60
C ILE A 75 -3.60 4.11 -6.99
N ARG A 76 -2.53 4.72 -7.50
CA ARG A 76 -2.57 6.10 -8.03
C ARG A 76 -3.60 6.20 -9.15
N ALA A 77 -3.58 5.28 -10.11
CA ALA A 77 -4.56 5.26 -11.21
C ALA A 77 -5.99 5.18 -10.67
N LEU A 78 -6.25 4.28 -9.72
CA LEU A 78 -7.56 4.17 -9.05
C LEU A 78 -8.01 5.47 -8.38
N ILE A 79 -7.11 6.18 -7.71
CA ILE A 79 -7.43 7.46 -7.06
C ILE A 79 -7.77 8.51 -8.13
N LEU A 80 -6.95 8.62 -9.17
CA LEU A 80 -7.17 9.60 -10.26
C LEU A 80 -8.46 9.34 -11.03
N ASP A 81 -8.90 8.08 -11.12
CA ASP A 81 -10.15 7.70 -11.78
C ASP A 81 -11.40 7.95 -10.94
N LEU A 82 -11.27 8.06 -9.61
CA LEU A 82 -12.42 8.07 -8.69
C LEU A 82 -12.55 9.33 -7.83
N VAL A 83 -11.49 10.14 -7.71
CA VAL A 83 -11.55 11.41 -6.98
C VAL A 83 -12.00 12.51 -7.92
N ASP A 84 -13.25 12.96 -7.71
CA ASP A 84 -13.83 14.08 -8.45
C ASP A 84 -14.03 15.33 -7.56
N ASP A 85 -13.78 15.22 -6.25
CA ASP A 85 -14.08 16.27 -5.26
C ASP A 85 -13.02 17.38 -5.21
N ASP A 86 -13.47 18.63 -5.07
CA ASP A 86 -12.60 19.78 -4.77
C ASP A 86 -12.40 19.96 -3.25
N TYR A 87 -11.27 19.46 -2.75
CA TYR A 87 -10.88 19.60 -1.35
C TYR A 87 -10.39 21.01 -0.96
N THR A 88 -10.29 21.95 -1.91
CA THR A 88 -9.81 23.32 -1.66
C THR A 88 -10.92 24.30 -1.29
N SER A 89 -12.18 23.90 -1.48
CA SER A 89 -13.36 24.72 -1.24
C SER A 89 -13.72 24.83 0.26
N ASP A 90 -14.47 25.88 0.61
CA ASP A 90 -14.99 26.09 1.97
C ASP A 90 -16.47 25.66 2.12
N ARG A 91 -17.04 24.98 1.13
CA ARG A 91 -18.44 24.51 1.15
C ARG A 91 -18.55 23.23 1.97
N LYS A 92 -19.45 23.22 2.96
CA LYS A 92 -19.38 22.31 4.11
C LYS A 92 -20.51 21.28 4.14
N VAL A 93 -20.20 20.03 3.80
CA VAL A 93 -20.78 18.81 4.41
C VAL A 93 -19.71 17.72 4.35
N ILE A 94 -19.34 17.15 5.51
CA ILE A 94 -18.50 15.94 5.55
C ILE A 94 -19.45 14.75 5.45
N GLY A 95 -19.19 13.88 4.47
CA GLY A 95 -19.98 12.71 4.13
C GLY A 95 -19.51 11.44 4.85
N ARG A 96 -19.65 10.32 4.16
CA ARG A 96 -19.05 9.02 4.54
C ARG A 96 -17.66 8.90 3.90
N PRO A 97 -16.82 7.94 4.31
CA PRO A 97 -15.59 7.67 3.58
C PRO A 97 -15.91 7.37 2.11
N GLU A 98 -15.11 7.96 1.23
CA GLU A 98 -15.33 7.93 -0.21
C GLU A 98 -15.08 6.54 -0.80
N LYS A 99 -15.54 6.33 -2.03
CA LYS A 99 -15.44 5.04 -2.71
C LYS A 99 -13.98 4.62 -2.91
N TRP A 100 -13.12 5.55 -3.31
CA TRP A 100 -11.72 5.27 -3.62
C TRP A 100 -10.98 4.70 -2.40
N ILE A 101 -11.11 5.32 -1.22
CA ILE A 101 -10.37 4.84 -0.03
C ILE A 101 -10.89 3.48 0.45
N LYS A 102 -12.19 3.22 0.33
CA LYS A 102 -12.78 1.91 0.65
C LYS A 102 -12.28 0.81 -0.29
N GLN A 103 -12.09 1.14 -1.56
CA GLN A 103 -11.52 0.19 -2.53
C GLN A 103 -10.05 -0.09 -2.22
N ILE A 104 -9.27 0.92 -1.83
CA ILE A 104 -7.87 0.73 -1.39
C ILE A 104 -7.80 -0.17 -0.15
N THR A 105 -8.64 0.05 0.86
CA THR A 105 -8.62 -0.81 2.07
C THR A 105 -8.99 -2.25 1.76
N ARG A 106 -10.02 -2.46 0.93
CA ARG A 106 -10.44 -3.81 0.53
C ARG A 106 -9.37 -4.51 -0.32
N ASP A 107 -8.80 -3.80 -1.29
CA ASP A 107 -7.74 -4.35 -2.12
C ASP A 107 -6.50 -4.70 -1.30
N ALA A 108 -6.11 -3.88 -0.32
CA ALA A 108 -5.05 -4.22 0.61
C ALA A 108 -5.41 -5.46 1.46
N GLU A 109 -6.64 -5.57 1.95
CA GLU A 109 -7.09 -6.72 2.73
C GLU A 109 -7.03 -8.04 1.94
N GLU A 110 -7.42 -8.00 0.66
CA GLU A 110 -7.38 -9.17 -0.23
C GLU A 110 -5.95 -9.51 -0.66
N THR A 111 -5.08 -8.50 -0.80
CA THR A 111 -3.74 -8.64 -1.37
C THR A 111 -2.69 -9.12 -0.37
N PHE A 112 -2.66 -8.54 0.85
CA PHE A 112 -1.61 -8.85 1.82
C PHE A 112 -2.02 -9.98 2.76
N ASN A 113 -1.04 -10.76 3.22
CA ASN A 113 -1.23 -11.68 4.33
C ASN A 113 -0.88 -10.96 5.64
N PHE A 114 -1.80 -10.98 6.61
CA PHE A 114 -1.56 -10.36 7.93
C PHE A 114 -1.30 -11.40 9.03
N ASP A 115 -1.38 -12.69 8.69
CA ASP A 115 -1.22 -13.80 9.64
C ASP A 115 0.26 -14.18 9.84
N ASP A 116 1.14 -13.81 8.90
CA ASP A 116 2.58 -14.08 8.98
C ASP A 116 3.43 -12.79 9.01
N GLU A 117 4.67 -12.92 9.52
CA GLU A 117 5.59 -11.79 9.70
C GLU A 117 6.03 -11.15 8.38
N PHE A 118 6.26 -11.96 7.34
CA PHE A 118 6.68 -11.46 6.03
C PHE A 118 5.59 -10.57 5.41
N GLY A 119 4.34 -11.03 5.43
CA GLY A 119 3.21 -10.27 4.92
C GLY A 119 2.98 -8.95 5.68
N LYS A 120 3.16 -8.94 7.01
CA LYS A 120 3.14 -7.71 7.82
C LYS A 120 4.28 -6.76 7.48
N GLU A 121 5.49 -7.28 7.28
CA GLU A 121 6.66 -6.47 6.89
C GLU A 121 6.43 -5.80 5.53
N VAL A 122 6.03 -6.59 4.52
CA VAL A 122 5.73 -6.11 3.18
C VAL A 122 4.61 -5.06 3.24
N PHE A 123 3.55 -5.31 4.02
CA PHE A 123 2.46 -4.34 4.20
C PHE A 123 2.94 -3.05 4.89
N SER A 124 3.88 -3.13 5.83
CA SER A 124 4.50 -1.95 6.46
C SER A 124 5.27 -1.08 5.46
N ILE A 125 5.98 -1.70 4.52
CA ILE A 125 6.67 -0.98 3.43
C ILE A 125 5.65 -0.36 2.47
N TYR A 126 4.65 -1.14 2.05
CA TYR A 126 3.53 -0.66 1.22
C TYR A 126 2.85 0.57 1.86
N ASN A 127 2.50 0.48 3.14
CA ASN A 127 1.81 1.55 3.85
C ASN A 127 2.63 2.85 3.86
N ARG A 128 3.95 2.77 4.10
CA ARG A 128 4.85 3.94 4.01
C ARG A 128 4.86 4.55 2.61
N LYS A 129 4.97 3.72 1.57
CA LYS A 129 4.93 4.18 0.17
C LYS A 129 3.59 4.82 -0.17
N LEU A 130 2.47 4.23 0.26
CA LEU A 130 1.12 4.75 0.01
C LEU A 130 0.86 6.08 0.72
N LEU A 131 1.31 6.26 1.96
CA LEU A 131 1.19 7.55 2.65
C LEU A 131 2.01 8.66 1.97
N SER A 132 3.18 8.31 1.45
CA SER A 132 3.98 9.22 0.62
C SER A 132 3.25 9.56 -0.68
N GLU A 133 2.60 8.58 -1.28
CA GLU A 133 1.83 8.74 -2.50
C GLU A 133 0.59 9.63 -2.32
N PHE A 134 -0.18 9.45 -1.23
CA PHE A 134 -1.26 10.36 -0.87
C PHE A 134 -0.77 11.80 -0.76
N CYS A 135 0.40 12.03 -0.14
CA CYS A 135 0.98 13.36 -0.11
C CYS A 135 1.24 13.89 -1.53
N LYS A 136 1.84 13.10 -2.43
CA LYS A 136 2.14 13.54 -3.81
C LYS A 136 0.89 13.88 -4.61
N ILE A 137 -0.21 13.14 -4.40
CA ILE A 137 -1.46 13.35 -5.14
C ILE A 137 -2.20 14.57 -4.63
N PHE A 138 -2.36 14.70 -3.31
CA PHE A 138 -3.29 15.68 -2.74
C PHE A 138 -2.62 16.99 -2.32
N ILE A 139 -1.33 16.98 -1.97
CA ILE A 139 -0.64 18.20 -1.55
C ILE A 139 -0.17 18.97 -2.78
N SER A 140 -0.51 20.26 -2.82
CA SER A 140 -0.01 21.21 -3.81
C SER A 140 0.55 22.45 -3.12
N GLU A 141 1.69 22.95 -3.59
CA GLU A 141 2.25 24.23 -3.12
C GLU A 141 1.35 25.42 -3.48
N ASN A 142 0.59 25.29 -4.57
CA ASN A 142 -0.23 26.36 -5.12
C ASN A 142 -1.68 26.37 -4.59
N ARG A 143 -2.12 25.28 -3.93
CA ARG A 143 -3.50 25.12 -3.49
C ARG A 143 -3.56 24.51 -2.09
N LYS A 144 -4.12 25.27 -1.15
CA LYS A 144 -4.38 24.81 0.22
C LYS A 144 -5.78 24.23 0.36
N PHE A 145 -5.93 23.26 1.26
CA PHE A 145 -7.21 22.67 1.59
C PHE A 145 -8.12 23.68 2.29
N GLY A 146 -9.39 23.73 1.89
CA GLY A 146 -10.43 24.48 2.59
C GLY A 146 -11.17 23.59 3.58
N ALA A 147 -12.35 24.03 4.04
CA ALA A 147 -13.18 23.21 4.92
C ALA A 147 -13.56 21.84 4.31
N SER A 148 -13.67 21.72 2.98
CA SER A 148 -13.94 20.46 2.28
C SER A 148 -12.80 19.44 2.42
N GLY A 149 -11.56 19.87 2.68
CA GLY A 149 -10.43 18.97 2.93
C GLY A 149 -10.61 18.07 4.16
N ASN A 150 -11.56 18.38 5.04
CA ASN A 150 -11.91 17.48 6.14
C ASN A 150 -12.52 16.15 5.65
N GLN A 151 -13.09 16.11 4.44
CA GLN A 151 -13.50 14.85 3.82
C GLN A 151 -12.29 13.97 3.50
N LEU A 152 -11.21 14.57 3.00
CA LEU A 152 -9.94 13.88 2.77
C LEU A 152 -9.32 13.36 4.07
N LEU A 153 -9.33 14.17 5.14
CA LEU A 153 -8.90 13.72 6.47
C LEU A 153 -9.76 12.57 7.01
N LEU A 154 -11.08 12.60 6.80
CA LEU A 154 -11.98 11.50 7.18
C LEU A 154 -11.59 10.20 6.47
N ASN A 155 -11.30 10.26 5.16
CA ASN A 155 -10.83 9.09 4.40
C ASN A 155 -9.52 8.54 4.99
N PHE A 156 -8.57 9.40 5.32
CA PHE A 156 -7.31 8.97 5.92
C PHE A 156 -7.50 8.39 7.33
N CYS A 157 -8.41 8.93 8.14
CA CYS A 157 -8.77 8.32 9.43
C CYS A 157 -9.42 6.95 9.25
N TYR A 158 -10.27 6.77 8.22
CA TYR A 158 -10.83 5.47 7.87
C TYR A 158 -9.74 4.47 7.49
N TYR A 159 -8.77 4.87 6.67
CA TYR A 159 -7.63 4.04 6.31
C TYR A 159 -6.72 3.73 7.51
N GLU A 160 -6.47 4.70 8.39
CA GLU A 160 -5.71 4.49 9.63
C GLU A 160 -6.38 3.43 10.51
N ARG A 161 -7.71 3.44 10.66
CA ARG A 161 -8.43 2.40 11.42
C ARG A 161 -8.21 1.02 10.84
N PHE A 162 -8.29 0.89 9.52
CA PHE A 162 -7.98 -0.37 8.83
C PHE A 162 -6.55 -0.83 9.14
N VAL A 163 -5.55 0.02 8.94
CA VAL A 163 -4.15 -0.34 9.19
C VAL A 163 -3.92 -0.73 10.65
N ARG A 164 -4.43 0.06 11.60
CA ARG A 164 -4.31 -0.22 13.03
C ARG A 164 -5.01 -1.51 13.47
N SER A 165 -6.02 -1.96 12.73
CA SER A 165 -6.65 -3.26 12.97
C SER A 165 -5.78 -4.45 12.57
N LYS A 166 -4.74 -4.23 11.75
CA LYS A 166 -3.85 -5.28 11.24
C LYS A 166 -2.42 -5.21 11.81
N MET A 167 -1.92 -4.01 12.10
CA MET A 167 -0.58 -3.79 12.66
C MET A 167 -0.47 -2.46 13.42
N GLU A 168 0.49 -2.37 14.32
CA GLU A 168 0.87 -1.08 14.92
C GLU A 168 1.58 -0.19 13.91
N PHE A 169 1.11 1.05 13.75
CA PHE A 169 1.74 2.02 12.85
C PHE A 169 1.49 3.45 13.30
N ASN A 170 2.52 4.30 13.22
CA ASN A 170 2.43 5.71 13.61
C ASN A 170 2.06 6.61 12.42
N PHE A 171 0.85 7.14 12.42
CA PHE A 171 0.36 8.09 11.41
C PHE A 171 0.62 9.56 11.73
N GLN A 172 1.18 9.90 12.90
CA GLN A 172 1.30 11.29 13.37
C GLN A 172 2.05 12.17 12.36
N GLY A 173 3.19 11.69 11.85
CA GLY A 173 3.98 12.43 10.86
C GLY A 173 3.20 12.67 9.57
N PHE A 174 2.40 11.70 9.13
CA PHE A 174 1.54 11.82 7.95
C PHE A 174 0.44 12.86 8.18
N PHE A 175 -0.31 12.78 9.29
CA PHE A 175 -1.37 13.75 9.58
C PHE A 175 -0.83 15.16 9.78
N ASN A 176 0.28 15.33 10.50
CA ASN A 176 0.96 16.63 10.65
C ASN A 176 1.32 17.24 9.28
N LYS A 177 1.77 16.40 8.34
CA LYS A 177 2.09 16.84 6.99
C LYS A 177 0.85 17.23 6.20
N ILE A 178 -0.23 16.46 6.24
CA ILE A 178 -1.47 16.80 5.53
C ILE A 178 -2.11 18.08 6.11
N THR A 179 -2.19 18.20 7.44
CA THR A 179 -2.88 19.32 8.10
C THR A 179 -2.16 20.65 7.94
N SER A 180 -0.83 20.65 7.75
CA SER A 180 -0.07 21.88 7.49
C SER A 180 -0.42 22.56 6.16
N PHE A 181 -1.11 21.87 5.25
CA PHE A 181 -1.58 22.41 3.97
C PHE A 181 -3.04 22.92 3.99
N PHE A 182 -3.69 22.99 5.16
CA PHE A 182 -4.99 23.64 5.30
C PHE A 182 -4.89 25.17 5.32
N LYS A 183 -5.96 25.84 4.86
CA LYS A 183 -6.15 27.29 4.98
C LYS A 183 -6.46 27.64 6.44
N GLY A 184 -5.44 28.00 7.21
CA GLY A 184 -5.59 28.34 8.63
C GLY A 184 -6.06 27.13 9.45
N HIS A 185 -6.87 27.36 10.50
CA HIS A 185 -7.35 26.32 11.41
C HIS A 185 -8.74 25.77 11.04
N CYS A 186 -8.96 25.44 9.77
CA CYS A 186 -10.26 24.89 9.30
C CYS A 186 -10.33 23.36 9.30
N TYR A 187 -9.25 22.66 9.67
CA TYR A 187 -9.26 21.22 9.84
C TYR A 187 -9.90 20.81 11.18
N LYS A 188 -10.56 19.65 11.18
CA LYS A 188 -11.18 19.03 12.35
C LYS A 188 -10.17 18.23 13.15
N SER A 189 -10.42 18.11 14.46
CA SER A 189 -9.62 17.24 15.31
C SER A 189 -9.84 15.77 14.95
N LYS A 190 -8.90 14.91 15.34
CA LYS A 190 -9.01 13.47 15.13
C LYS A 190 -10.26 12.90 15.82
N GLU A 191 -10.54 13.36 17.04
CA GLU A 191 -11.70 12.95 17.83
C GLU A 191 -13.02 13.33 17.14
N GLU A 192 -13.08 14.50 16.48
CA GLU A 192 -14.24 14.88 15.70
C GLU A 192 -14.45 13.97 14.48
N LEU A 193 -13.37 13.62 13.77
CA LEU A 193 -13.43 12.74 12.60
C LEU A 193 -13.81 11.31 13.00
N GLU A 194 -13.27 10.80 14.11
CA GLU A 194 -13.63 9.49 14.65
C GLU A 194 -15.10 9.42 15.05
N ARG A 195 -15.64 10.45 15.70
CA ARG A 195 -17.09 10.54 16.00
C ARG A 195 -17.96 10.51 14.74
N ILE A 196 -17.48 11.06 13.62
CA ILE A 196 -18.21 11.00 12.34
C ILE A 196 -18.20 9.57 11.78
N LEU A 197 -17.08 8.86 11.91
CA LEU A 197 -16.96 7.46 11.51
C LEU A 197 -17.83 6.53 12.38
N ASP A 198 -17.93 6.78 13.69
CA ASP A 198 -18.66 5.90 14.63
C ASP A 198 -20.17 6.10 14.61
N LYS A 199 -20.64 7.29 14.26
CA LYS A 199 -22.08 7.62 14.22
C LYS A 199 -22.82 6.99 13.03
N ARG A 200 -22.19 6.14 12.23
CA ARG A 200 -22.71 5.73 10.93
C ARG A 200 -22.52 4.26 10.62
#